data_AF-X0VUT5-F1
#
_entry.id   AF-X0VUT5-F1
#
_cell.length_a   1.000
_cell.length_b   1.000
_cell.length_c   1.000
_cell.angle_alpha   90.00
_cell.angle_beta   90.00
_cell.angle_gamma   90.00
#
_symmetry.space_group_name_H-M   'P 1'
#
loop_
_entity.id
_entity.type
_entity.pdbx_description
1 polymer ?
#
loop_
_entity_poly.entity_id
_entity_poly.type
_entity_poly.pdbx_seq_one_letter_code
_entity_poly.pdbx_strand_id
1 'polypeptide(L)'
;MGSHNNEYVDIREAINDALPKSAAISAVEYEGPEIAIYSKAPKILLDDGDMIKSLARKMRKRIVVRSAPEVRITHEDAEKAVRELVPADAEITSIDFDDSRGEVIIEAQKPGLVIGRSGTTLREITRHTFWRPTVMRTPPIESKLIKQIRYIIQSEAASRNKSFREIGRRIHRRSLVDNGWIRLTAMGGFREVGRQCMLLQTSESSILIECGVNVGTPTRAFPRLDMPEFNIDKLDAVVITHAHLDHCGMVPF
;
A
#
# COMPACT_ATOMS: atom_id res chain seq x y z
N MET A 1 -26.83 29.95 10.03
CA MET A 1 -25.60 30.53 10.61
C MET A 1 -24.83 29.38 11.25
N GLY A 2 -23.61 28.99 10.88
CA GLY A 2 -22.62 29.66 10.05
C GLY A 2 -22.22 28.87 8.80
N SER A 3 -21.92 29.63 7.76
CA SER A 3 -21.17 29.20 6.60
C SER A 3 -19.76 28.78 7.03
N HIS A 4 -19.51 27.49 7.18
CA HIS A 4 -18.13 27.00 7.12
C HIS A 4 -17.67 27.10 5.66
N ASN A 5 -17.22 28.30 5.30
CA ASN A 5 -16.43 28.53 4.11
C ASN A 5 -15.05 27.90 4.36
N ASN A 6 -15.01 26.57 4.31
CA ASN A 6 -13.77 25.82 4.41
C ASN A 6 -13.20 25.81 2.99
N GLU A 7 -12.36 26.80 2.67
CA GLU A 7 -11.58 26.78 1.44
C GLU A 7 -10.95 25.39 1.30
N TYR A 8 -11.34 24.70 0.23
CA TYR A 8 -10.81 23.39 -0.05
C TYR A 8 -9.34 23.56 -0.39
N VAL A 9 -8.46 23.17 0.53
CA VAL A 9 -7.04 23.05 0.26
C VAL A 9 -6.81 21.63 -0.26
N ASP A 10 -6.38 21.51 -1.52
CA ASP A 10 -5.94 20.21 -2.04
C ASP A 10 -4.82 19.70 -1.12
N ILE A 11 -4.88 18.43 -0.73
CA ILE A 11 -3.85 17.78 0.08
C ILE A 11 -2.46 17.99 -0.53
N ARG A 12 -2.38 18.05 -1.88
CA ARG A 12 -1.15 18.34 -2.60
C ARG A 12 -0.61 19.74 -2.31
N GLU A 13 -1.48 20.75 -2.34
CA GLU A 13 -1.11 22.14 -2.02
C GLU A 13 -0.69 22.27 -0.56
N ALA A 14 -1.48 21.68 0.36
CA ALA A 14 -1.16 21.68 1.78
C ALA A 14 0.21 21.04 2.09
N ILE A 15 0.59 20.00 1.35
CA ILE A 15 1.90 19.35 1.49
C ILE A 15 3.02 20.25 0.94
N ASN A 16 2.81 20.87 -0.23
CA ASN A 16 3.80 21.76 -0.84
C ASN A 16 4.07 23.01 0.01
N ASP A 17 3.05 23.55 0.69
CA ASP A 17 3.20 24.70 1.58
C ASP A 17 3.84 24.34 2.92
N ALA A 18 3.60 23.13 3.40
CA ALA A 18 4.14 22.67 4.68
C ALA A 18 5.61 22.25 4.61
N LEU A 19 6.11 21.89 3.42
CA LEU A 19 7.47 21.38 3.24
C LEU A 19 8.41 22.45 2.69
N PRO A 20 9.69 22.45 3.11
CA PRO A 20 10.63 23.46 2.66
C PRO A 20 10.97 23.29 1.18
N LYS A 21 11.14 24.41 0.46
CA LYS A 21 11.55 24.40 -0.96
C LYS A 21 12.87 23.64 -1.21
N SER A 22 13.73 23.58 -0.20
CA SER A 22 14.98 22.81 -0.25
C SER A 22 14.75 21.30 -0.45
N ALA A 23 13.61 20.75 -0.02
CA ALA A 23 13.25 19.36 -0.25
C ALA A 23 12.99 19.02 -1.73
N ALA A 24 12.94 20.00 -2.64
CA ALA A 24 12.86 19.81 -4.09
C ALA A 24 11.81 18.76 -4.49
N ILE A 25 10.56 18.96 -4.05
CA ILE A 25 9.43 18.06 -4.32
C ILE A 25 9.16 18.07 -5.82
N SER A 26 9.14 16.90 -6.44
CA SER A 26 8.82 16.73 -7.85
C SER A 26 7.36 16.37 -8.09
N ALA A 27 6.75 15.60 -7.18
CA ALA A 27 5.35 15.20 -7.28
C ALA A 27 4.76 14.81 -5.92
N VAL A 28 3.44 14.94 -5.80
CA VAL A 28 2.64 14.42 -4.68
C VAL A 28 1.51 13.57 -5.26
N GLU A 29 1.55 12.26 -5.01
CA GLU A 29 0.63 11.30 -5.60
C GLU A 29 -0.19 10.59 -4.54
N TYR A 30 -1.46 10.32 -4.88
CA TYR A 30 -2.30 9.43 -4.11
C TYR A 30 -2.00 8.00 -4.57
N GLU A 31 -1.66 7.10 -3.66
CA GLU A 31 -1.36 5.71 -3.99
C GLU A 31 -2.06 4.76 -3.03
N GLY A 32 -3.27 4.35 -3.42
CA GLY A 32 -4.14 3.57 -2.55
C GLY A 32 -4.38 4.33 -1.23
N PRO A 33 -4.11 3.72 -0.07
CA PRO A 33 -4.31 4.37 1.23
C PRO A 33 -3.18 5.34 1.64
N GLU A 34 -2.13 5.49 0.83
CA GLU A 34 -0.95 6.30 1.14
C GLU A 34 -0.89 7.57 0.27
N ILE A 35 -0.30 8.63 0.81
CA ILE A 35 0.10 9.81 0.04
C ILE A 35 1.62 9.76 -0.14
N ALA A 36 2.06 9.63 -1.39
CA ALA A 36 3.46 9.54 -1.75
C ALA A 36 4.01 10.91 -2.13
N ILE A 37 5.10 11.32 -1.48
CA ILE A 37 5.83 12.55 -1.78
C ILE A 37 7.13 12.18 -2.47
N TYR A 38 7.27 12.57 -3.74
CA TYR A 38 8.48 12.37 -4.52
C TYR A 38 9.39 13.59 -4.39
N SER A 39 10.64 13.36 -4.00
CA SER A 39 11.63 14.41 -3.74
C SER A 39 12.92 14.14 -4.50
N LYS A 40 13.50 15.19 -5.11
CA LYS A 40 14.85 15.15 -5.70
C LYS A 40 15.96 15.32 -4.65
N ALA A 41 15.63 15.80 -3.46
CA ALA A 41 16.54 15.97 -2.34
C ALA A 41 16.03 15.23 -1.09
N PRO A 42 15.82 13.90 -1.16
CA PRO A 42 15.15 13.14 -0.10
C PRO A 42 15.95 13.11 1.21
N LYS A 43 17.27 13.37 1.16
CA LYS A 43 18.12 13.47 2.36
C LYS A 43 17.58 14.46 3.39
N ILE A 44 17.07 15.60 2.94
CA ILE A 44 16.50 16.64 3.82
C ILE A 44 15.28 16.10 4.57
N LEU A 45 14.47 15.28 3.90
CA LEU A 45 13.26 14.69 4.47
C LEU A 45 13.55 13.46 5.35
N LEU A 46 14.68 12.78 5.10
CA LEU A 46 15.13 11.63 5.89
C LEU A 46 15.79 12.06 7.21
N ASP A 47 16.51 13.18 7.18
CA ASP A 47 17.20 13.72 8.33
C ASP A 47 16.23 14.41 9.30
N ASP A 48 15.17 15.04 8.77
CA ASP A 48 14.06 15.62 9.54
C ASP A 48 12.81 14.70 9.52
N GLY A 49 12.97 13.50 10.05
CA GLY A 49 11.88 12.52 10.16
C GLY A 49 10.71 13.00 11.04
N ASP A 50 10.96 13.97 11.94
CA ASP A 50 9.94 14.54 12.81
C ASP A 50 9.00 15.47 12.04
N MET A 51 9.49 16.20 11.04
CA MET A 51 8.63 17.00 10.16
C MET A 51 7.60 16.14 9.44
N ILE A 52 8.00 15.05 8.78
CA ILE A 52 7.07 14.15 8.06
C ILE A 52 6.06 13.52 9.04
N LYS A 53 6.53 13.12 10.23
CA LYS A 53 5.67 12.56 11.27
C LYS A 53 4.65 13.58 11.77
N SER A 54 5.05 14.84 11.96
CA SER A 54 4.17 15.92 12.37
C SER A 54 3.12 16.25 11.30
N LEU A 55 3.53 16.26 10.03
CA LEU A 55 2.66 16.49 8.88
C LEU A 55 1.61 15.37 8.76
N ALA A 56 2.05 14.11 8.84
CA ALA A 56 1.15 12.96 8.82
C ALA A 56 0.12 13.01 9.98
N ARG A 57 0.54 13.43 11.18
CA ARG A 57 -0.34 13.62 12.34
C ARG A 57 -1.35 14.74 12.14
N LYS A 58 -0.91 15.88 11.61
CA LYS A 58 -1.75 17.05 11.32
C LYS A 58 -2.82 16.71 10.29
N MET A 59 -2.43 16.01 9.21
CA MET A 59 -3.35 15.62 8.13
C MET A 59 -4.17 14.38 8.45
N ARG A 60 -3.77 13.58 9.45
CA ARG A 60 -4.34 12.26 9.78
C ARG A 60 -4.34 11.31 8.58
N LYS A 61 -3.28 11.37 7.78
CA LYS A 61 -3.08 10.54 6.59
C LYS A 61 -1.71 9.86 6.66
N ARG A 62 -1.60 8.69 6.04
CA ARG A 62 -0.34 7.98 5.92
C ARG A 62 0.48 8.62 4.79
N ILE A 63 1.62 9.21 5.13
CA ILE A 63 2.52 9.86 4.19
C ILE A 63 3.77 9.00 4.03
N VAL A 64 4.20 8.81 2.80
CA VAL A 64 5.43 8.10 2.45
C VAL A 64 6.31 9.01 1.60
N VAL A 65 7.58 9.12 1.96
CA VAL A 65 8.57 9.87 1.18
C VAL A 65 9.31 8.91 0.27
N ARG A 66 9.47 9.30 -0.99
CA ARG A 66 10.20 8.56 -2.02
C ARG A 66 11.14 9.48 -2.77
N SER A 67 12.22 8.90 -3.26
CA SER A 67 13.13 9.60 -4.15
C SER A 67 12.52 9.67 -5.55
N ALA A 68 12.66 10.82 -6.22
CA ALA A 68 12.31 10.95 -7.62
C ALA A 68 13.08 9.91 -8.46
N PRO A 69 12.47 9.31 -9.51
CA PRO A 69 13.16 8.32 -10.34
C PRO A 69 14.50 8.82 -10.89
N GLU A 70 14.58 10.12 -11.25
CA GLU A 70 15.78 10.71 -11.87
C GLU A 70 17.01 10.79 -10.95
N VAL A 71 16.83 10.72 -9.62
CA VAL A 71 17.95 10.84 -8.66
C VAL A 71 18.41 9.48 -8.13
N ARG A 72 17.74 8.40 -8.50
CA ARG A 72 18.12 7.04 -8.07
C ARG A 72 19.31 6.58 -8.89
N ILE A 73 20.27 5.95 -8.22
CA ILE A 73 21.38 5.28 -8.91
C ILE A 73 20.89 4.00 -9.59
N THR A 74 21.70 3.47 -10.50
CA THR A 74 21.39 2.24 -11.25
C THR A 74 21.19 1.05 -10.31
N HIS A 75 20.50 0.01 -10.78
CA HIS A 75 20.33 -1.23 -9.98
C HIS A 75 21.67 -1.85 -9.63
N GLU A 76 22.63 -1.88 -10.56
CA GLU A 76 23.97 -2.44 -10.34
C GLU A 76 24.74 -1.66 -9.25
N ASP A 77 24.75 -0.32 -9.33
CA ASP A 77 25.42 0.52 -8.33
C ASP A 77 24.72 0.46 -6.96
N ALA A 78 23.38 0.38 -6.96
CA ALA A 78 22.60 0.21 -5.73
C ALA A 78 22.87 -1.14 -5.08
N GLU A 79 22.94 -2.22 -5.86
CA GLU A 79 23.27 -3.55 -5.34
C GLU A 79 24.66 -3.56 -4.71
N LYS A 80 25.65 -2.98 -5.40
CA LYS A 80 27.01 -2.85 -4.89
C LYS A 80 27.05 -2.06 -3.58
N ALA A 81 26.40 -0.90 -3.53
CA ALA A 81 26.34 -0.07 -2.33
C ALA A 81 25.64 -0.80 -1.16
N VAL A 82 24.57 -1.56 -1.42
CA VAL A 82 23.90 -2.37 -0.39
C VAL A 82 24.85 -3.44 0.16
N ARG A 83 25.58 -4.15 -0.70
CA ARG A 83 26.54 -5.18 -0.28
C ARG A 83 27.74 -4.61 0.48
N GLU A 84 28.13 -3.37 0.20
CA GLU A 84 29.20 -2.67 0.93
C GLU A 84 28.74 -2.15 2.30
N LEU A 85 27.51 -1.64 2.40
CA LEU A 85 26.96 -1.05 3.64
C LEU A 85 26.46 -2.10 4.64
N VAL A 86 26.01 -3.27 4.15
CA VAL A 86 25.46 -4.33 4.99
C VAL A 86 26.56 -5.32 5.40
N PRO A 87 26.70 -5.66 6.70
CA PRO A 87 27.68 -6.65 7.15
C PRO A 87 27.50 -8.00 6.45
N ALA A 88 28.61 -8.66 6.08
CA ALA A 88 28.59 -9.98 5.43
C ALA A 88 27.84 -11.04 6.27
N ASP A 89 27.89 -10.92 7.60
CA ASP A 89 27.18 -11.78 8.56
C ASP A 89 25.65 -11.73 8.44
N ALA A 90 25.11 -10.72 7.76
CA ALA A 90 23.68 -10.62 7.45
C ALA A 90 23.24 -11.74 6.49
N GLU A 91 24.16 -12.24 5.66
CA GLU A 91 23.95 -13.27 4.65
C GLU A 91 22.79 -12.90 3.71
N ILE A 92 23.01 -11.85 2.89
CA ILE A 92 22.06 -11.44 1.85
C ILE A 92 21.96 -12.54 0.79
N THR A 93 20.75 -13.01 0.53
CA THR A 93 20.47 -14.07 -0.46
C THR A 93 19.96 -13.53 -1.78
N SER A 94 19.19 -12.43 -1.77
CA SER A 94 18.67 -11.80 -2.98
C SER A 94 18.48 -10.30 -2.78
N ILE A 95 18.62 -9.55 -3.87
CA ILE A 95 18.31 -8.13 -3.95
C ILE A 95 17.45 -7.94 -5.20
N ASP A 96 16.22 -7.47 -5.02
CA ASP A 96 15.26 -7.16 -6.09
C ASP A 96 14.90 -5.67 -6.05
N PHE A 97 14.36 -5.14 -7.14
CA PHE A 97 13.94 -3.73 -7.22
C PHE A 97 12.45 -3.62 -7.59
N ASP A 98 11.76 -2.63 -7.00
CA ASP A 98 10.47 -2.13 -7.47
C ASP A 98 10.67 -0.68 -7.93
N ASP A 99 11.00 -0.50 -9.21
CA ASP A 99 11.20 0.83 -9.83
C ASP A 99 10.02 1.77 -9.64
N SER A 100 8.83 1.20 -9.67
CA SER A 100 7.59 1.95 -9.65
C SER A 100 7.37 2.64 -8.29
N ARG A 101 7.88 2.03 -7.21
CA ARG A 101 7.86 2.56 -5.84
C ARG A 101 9.21 3.10 -5.37
N GLY A 102 10.28 2.86 -6.10
CA GLY A 102 11.63 3.23 -5.67
C GLY A 102 12.12 2.44 -4.48
N GLU A 103 11.75 1.16 -4.42
CA GLU A 103 12.13 0.27 -3.33
C GLU A 103 13.21 -0.72 -3.76
N VAL A 104 14.17 -0.96 -2.87
CA VAL A 104 15.13 -2.07 -2.98
C VAL A 104 14.73 -3.12 -1.95
N ILE A 105 14.40 -4.31 -2.44
CA ILE A 105 13.94 -5.43 -1.64
C ILE A 105 15.15 -6.30 -1.33
N ILE A 106 15.50 -6.43 -0.05
CA ILE A 106 16.69 -7.15 0.40
C ILE A 106 16.26 -8.37 1.21
N GLU A 107 16.55 -9.57 0.72
CA GLU A 107 16.36 -10.80 1.49
C GLU A 107 17.66 -11.23 2.14
N ALA A 108 17.61 -11.49 3.44
CA ALA A 108 18.78 -11.91 4.23
C ALA A 108 18.41 -12.95 5.29
N GLN A 109 19.36 -13.82 5.67
CA GLN A 109 19.14 -14.79 6.75
C GLN A 109 18.98 -14.09 8.10
N LYS A 110 19.72 -12.99 8.31
CA LYS A 110 19.69 -12.16 9.52
C LYS A 110 19.26 -10.71 9.19
N PRO A 111 17.95 -10.45 8.96
CA PRO A 111 17.44 -9.11 8.63
C PRO A 111 17.81 -8.00 9.61
N GLY A 112 17.95 -8.32 10.90
CA GLY A 112 18.30 -7.33 11.92
C GLY A 112 19.63 -6.64 11.67
N LEU A 113 20.60 -7.32 11.04
CA LEU A 113 21.90 -6.74 10.68
C LEU A 113 21.79 -5.80 9.47
N VAL A 114 20.87 -6.10 8.54
CA VAL A 114 20.55 -5.22 7.40
C VAL A 114 19.84 -3.94 7.88
N ILE A 115 18.96 -4.06 8.88
CA ILE A 115 18.21 -2.92 9.42
C ILE A 115 19.16 -1.99 10.20
N GLY A 116 20.07 -2.58 10.98
CA GLY A 116 20.95 -1.84 11.90
C GLY A 116 20.21 -1.35 13.16
N ARG A 117 20.97 -0.78 14.10
CA ARG A 117 20.40 -0.27 15.35
C ARG A 117 19.48 0.92 15.05
N SER A 118 18.22 0.83 15.44
CA SER A 118 17.22 1.89 15.18
C SER A 118 17.06 2.27 13.70
N GLY A 119 17.38 1.36 12.77
CA GLY A 119 17.26 1.60 11.34
C GLY A 119 18.39 2.44 10.71
N THR A 120 19.54 2.58 11.37
CA THR A 120 20.68 3.37 10.86
C THR A 120 21.14 2.88 9.48
N THR A 121 21.32 1.58 9.30
CA THR A 121 21.79 1.00 8.05
C THR A 121 20.79 1.22 6.91
N LEU A 122 19.48 1.13 7.20
CA LEU A 122 18.45 1.47 6.21
C LEU A 122 18.54 2.91 5.74
N ARG A 123 18.76 3.85 6.67
CA ARG A 123 18.92 5.28 6.33
C ARG A 123 20.17 5.52 5.50
N GLU A 124 21.27 4.84 5.82
CA GLU A 124 22.49 4.94 5.02
C GLU A 124 22.30 4.36 3.61
N ILE A 125 21.64 3.21 3.46
CA ILE A 125 21.27 2.67 2.15
C ILE A 125 20.46 3.70 1.36
N THR A 126 19.42 4.31 1.95
CA THR A 126 18.64 5.34 1.26
C THR A 126 19.45 6.60 0.96
N ARG A 127 20.37 7.02 1.84
CA ARG A 127 21.22 8.20 1.63
C ARG A 127 22.24 8.00 0.50
N HIS A 128 22.75 6.79 0.33
CA HIS A 128 23.74 6.48 -0.71
C HIS A 128 23.09 6.13 -2.05
N THR A 129 21.99 5.38 -2.02
CA THR A 129 21.39 4.82 -3.23
C THR A 129 20.16 5.58 -3.71
N PHE A 130 19.53 6.36 -2.83
CA PHE A 130 18.19 6.93 -3.02
C PHE A 130 17.08 5.90 -3.20
N TRP A 131 17.37 4.61 -3.03
CA TRP A 131 16.36 3.55 -2.97
C TRP A 131 15.89 3.36 -1.53
N ARG A 132 14.59 3.12 -1.36
CA ARG A 132 13.99 2.83 -0.06
C ARG A 132 14.15 1.33 0.25
N PRO A 133 14.92 0.92 1.26
CA PRO A 133 15.13 -0.50 1.54
C PRO A 133 13.91 -1.12 2.24
N THR A 134 13.47 -2.25 1.71
CA THR A 134 12.48 -3.15 2.30
C THR A 134 13.19 -4.46 2.60
N VAL A 135 13.39 -4.76 3.88
CA VAL A 135 14.14 -5.95 4.30
C VAL A 135 13.17 -7.09 4.62
N MET A 136 13.47 -8.27 4.07
CA MET A 136 12.74 -9.51 4.33
C MET A 136 13.71 -10.60 4.80
N ARG A 137 13.17 -11.58 5.55
CA ARG A 137 13.93 -12.78 5.90
C ARG A 137 13.96 -13.73 4.72
N THR A 138 15.12 -14.30 4.42
CA THR A 138 15.19 -15.40 3.45
C THR A 138 14.30 -16.54 3.92
N PRO A 139 13.34 -17.00 3.09
CA PRO A 139 12.51 -18.13 3.44
C PRO A 139 13.37 -19.41 3.43
N PRO A 140 13.20 -20.35 4.39
CA PRO A 140 13.94 -21.61 4.41
C PRO A 140 13.59 -22.52 3.21
N ILE A 141 12.40 -22.33 2.65
CA ILE A 141 11.92 -23.06 1.47
C ILE A 141 11.46 -22.03 0.46
N GLU A 142 12.01 -22.09 -0.75
CA GLU A 142 11.56 -21.24 -1.83
C GLU A 142 10.16 -21.62 -2.31
N SER A 143 9.28 -20.63 -2.45
CA SER A 143 7.95 -20.82 -3.03
C SER A 143 7.93 -20.33 -4.48
N LYS A 144 7.66 -21.24 -5.41
CA LYS A 144 7.43 -20.90 -6.83
C LYS A 144 6.27 -19.90 -7.00
N LEU A 145 5.22 -20.04 -6.19
CA LEU A 145 4.07 -19.15 -6.21
C LEU A 145 4.45 -17.71 -5.81
N ILE A 146 5.27 -17.53 -4.76
CA ILE A 146 5.73 -16.20 -4.35
C ILE A 146 6.57 -15.57 -5.47
N LYS A 147 7.47 -16.33 -6.11
CA LYS A 147 8.28 -15.84 -7.24
C LYS A 147 7.40 -15.38 -8.40
N GLN A 148 6.38 -16.15 -8.76
CA GLN A 148 5.42 -15.79 -9.81
C GLN A 148 4.63 -14.52 -9.45
N ILE A 149 4.13 -14.41 -8.22
CA ILE A 149 3.40 -13.22 -7.77
C ILE A 149 4.29 -11.97 -7.85
N ARG A 150 5.55 -12.04 -7.40
CA ARG A 150 6.50 -10.92 -7.50
C ARG A 150 6.76 -10.51 -8.94
N TYR A 151 6.96 -11.49 -9.82
CA TYR A 151 7.14 -11.24 -11.25
C TYR A 151 5.94 -10.49 -11.84
N ILE A 152 4.70 -10.94 -11.57
CA ILE A 152 3.47 -10.26 -12.05
C ILE A 152 3.38 -8.84 -11.48
N ILE A 153 3.67 -8.67 -10.19
CA ILE A 153 3.65 -7.37 -9.51
C ILE A 153 4.62 -6.37 -10.17
N GLN A 154 5.79 -6.84 -10.61
CA GLN A 154 6.80 -6.02 -11.29
C GLN A 154 6.43 -5.79 -12.77
N SER A 155 6.02 -6.82 -13.50
CA SER A 155 5.67 -6.72 -14.92
C SER A 155 4.45 -5.82 -15.14
N GLU A 156 3.49 -5.83 -14.22
CA GLU A 156 2.25 -5.04 -14.27
C GLU A 156 2.34 -3.71 -13.52
N ALA A 157 3.54 -3.26 -13.14
CA ALA A 157 3.71 -2.09 -12.27
C ALA A 157 3.06 -0.81 -12.82
N ALA A 158 3.08 -0.60 -14.14
CA ALA A 158 2.42 0.56 -14.76
C ALA A 158 0.88 0.53 -14.58
N SER A 159 0.26 -0.61 -14.83
CA SER A 159 -1.19 -0.84 -14.65
C SER A 159 -1.59 -0.72 -13.19
N ARG A 160 -0.81 -1.35 -12.30
CA ARG A 160 -0.96 -1.27 -10.84
C ARG A 160 -0.89 0.17 -10.34
N ASN A 161 0.08 0.95 -10.79
CA ASN A 161 0.24 2.34 -10.35
C ASN A 161 -0.90 3.24 -10.82
N LYS A 162 -1.42 3.02 -12.04
CA LYS A 162 -2.64 3.70 -12.50
C LYS A 162 -3.80 3.39 -11.57
N SER A 163 -3.99 2.11 -11.24
CA SER A 163 -5.05 1.66 -10.32
C SER A 163 -4.90 2.27 -8.93
N PHE A 164 -3.69 2.33 -8.36
CA PHE A 164 -3.45 2.96 -7.07
C PHE A 164 -3.74 4.46 -7.06
N ARG A 165 -3.48 5.18 -8.16
CA ARG A 165 -3.85 6.60 -8.27
C ARG A 165 -5.35 6.82 -8.28
N GLU A 166 -6.08 5.98 -9.01
CA GLU A 166 -7.54 6.02 -9.05
C GLU A 166 -8.16 5.68 -7.70
N ILE A 167 -7.72 4.58 -7.08
CA ILE A 167 -8.14 4.15 -5.74
C ILE A 167 -7.80 5.23 -4.70
N GLY A 168 -6.58 5.79 -4.75
CA GLY A 168 -6.16 6.81 -3.80
C GLY A 168 -6.98 8.07 -3.87
N ARG A 169 -7.31 8.57 -5.08
CA ARG A 169 -8.22 9.71 -5.23
C ARG A 169 -9.61 9.42 -4.62
N ARG A 170 -10.12 8.19 -4.76
CA ARG A 170 -11.39 7.78 -4.15
C ARG A 170 -11.31 7.72 -2.62
N ILE A 171 -10.25 7.14 -2.04
CA ILE A 171 -10.05 7.04 -0.59
C ILE A 171 -9.87 8.42 0.06
N HIS A 172 -9.11 9.30 -0.59
CA HIS A 172 -8.74 10.60 -0.02
C HIS A 172 -9.74 11.71 -0.34
N ARG A 173 -10.89 11.40 -0.96
CA ARG A 173 -11.99 12.36 -1.15
C ARG A 173 -12.53 12.85 0.19
N ARG A 174 -13.21 14.00 0.17
CA ARG A 174 -13.92 14.54 1.34
C ARG A 174 -15.13 13.66 1.67
N SER A 175 -15.48 13.56 2.97
CA SER A 175 -16.79 13.07 3.38
C SER A 175 -17.88 13.98 2.80
N LEU A 176 -18.90 13.37 2.22
CA LEU A 176 -20.06 14.04 1.65
C LEU A 176 -21.18 14.25 2.68
N VAL A 177 -21.17 13.50 3.79
CA VAL A 177 -22.24 13.40 4.78
C VAL A 177 -21.64 13.42 6.19
N ASP A 178 -22.12 14.34 7.04
CA ASP A 178 -21.63 14.47 8.43
C ASP A 178 -22.35 13.53 9.43
N ASN A 179 -23.59 13.10 9.13
CA ASN A 179 -24.38 12.17 9.96
C ASN A 179 -24.83 10.96 9.12
N GLY A 180 -24.10 9.86 9.23
CA GLY A 180 -24.33 8.64 8.46
C GLY A 180 -25.09 7.54 9.20
N TRP A 181 -25.35 6.45 8.48
CA TRP A 181 -25.81 5.17 9.03
C TRP A 181 -24.79 4.08 8.71
N ILE A 182 -24.92 2.94 9.40
CA ILE A 182 -24.15 1.73 9.12
C ILE A 182 -25.15 0.57 9.00
N ARG A 183 -25.01 -0.23 7.94
CA ARG A 183 -25.81 -1.44 7.72
C ARG A 183 -24.90 -2.58 7.32
N LEU A 184 -25.22 -3.78 7.80
CA LEU A 184 -24.59 -5.02 7.39
C LEU A 184 -25.62 -5.94 6.74
N THR A 185 -25.33 -6.41 5.53
CA THR A 185 -26.18 -7.36 4.80
C THR A 185 -25.46 -8.69 4.69
N ALA A 186 -26.07 -9.75 5.20
CA ALA A 186 -25.57 -11.11 5.05
C ALA A 186 -25.88 -11.64 3.64
N MET A 187 -24.85 -11.97 2.88
CA MET A 187 -24.99 -12.44 1.48
C MET A 187 -24.58 -13.92 1.31
N GLY A 188 -23.89 -14.50 2.29
CA GLY A 188 -23.59 -15.94 2.36
C GLY A 188 -22.82 -16.29 3.64
N GLY A 189 -22.89 -17.55 4.08
CA GLY A 189 -22.20 -18.03 5.30
C GLY A 189 -22.97 -17.80 6.61
N PHE A 190 -24.23 -17.38 6.54
CA PHE A 190 -25.09 -17.19 7.71
C PHE A 190 -26.07 -18.34 7.87
N ARG A 191 -26.03 -19.02 9.02
CA ARG A 191 -26.73 -20.30 9.29
C ARG A 191 -26.30 -21.45 8.36
N GLU A 192 -25.08 -21.38 7.84
CA GLU A 192 -24.44 -22.38 6.99
C GLU A 192 -22.91 -22.27 7.09
N VAL A 193 -22.19 -23.23 6.52
CA VAL A 193 -20.73 -23.16 6.30
C VAL A 193 -20.48 -23.14 4.80
N GLY A 194 -19.58 -22.28 4.34
CA GLY A 194 -19.31 -22.04 2.92
C GLY A 194 -19.79 -20.67 2.45
N ARG A 195 -19.23 -20.20 1.33
CA ARG A 195 -19.63 -18.97 0.61
C ARG A 195 -19.76 -17.72 1.49
N GLN A 196 -18.86 -17.57 2.45
CA GLN A 196 -18.87 -16.47 3.40
C GLN A 196 -18.81 -15.13 2.64
N CYS A 197 -19.76 -14.24 2.93
CA CYS A 197 -19.86 -12.94 2.28
C CYS A 197 -20.81 -12.00 3.04
N MET A 198 -20.31 -10.82 3.38
CA MET A 198 -21.07 -9.74 4.01
C MET A 198 -20.87 -8.43 3.26
N LEU A 199 -21.92 -7.63 3.12
CA LEU A 199 -21.83 -6.27 2.60
C LEU A 199 -21.98 -5.27 3.75
N LEU A 200 -20.92 -4.54 4.03
CA LEU A 200 -20.92 -3.41 4.96
C LEU A 200 -21.17 -2.13 4.17
N GLN A 201 -22.23 -1.40 4.52
CA GLN A 201 -22.59 -0.15 3.85
C GLN A 201 -22.70 0.98 4.84
N THR A 202 -22.28 2.16 4.40
CA THR A 202 -22.56 3.43 5.04
C THR A 202 -23.34 4.33 4.08
N SER A 203 -23.64 5.55 4.49
CA SER A 203 -24.18 6.59 3.59
C SER A 203 -23.27 6.95 2.42
N GLU A 204 -21.99 6.57 2.46
CA GLU A 204 -20.97 7.00 1.52
C GLU A 204 -20.12 5.88 0.93
N SER A 205 -20.11 4.70 1.56
CA SER A 205 -19.19 3.63 1.19
C SER A 205 -19.83 2.25 1.22
N SER A 206 -19.30 1.37 0.39
CA SER A 206 -19.73 -0.02 0.29
C SER A 206 -18.49 -0.92 0.29
N ILE A 207 -18.40 -1.80 1.29
CA ILE A 207 -17.27 -2.71 1.48
C ILE A 207 -17.80 -4.15 1.54
N LEU A 208 -17.23 -5.01 0.70
CA LEU A 208 -17.49 -6.43 0.74
C LEU A 208 -16.50 -7.07 1.70
N ILE A 209 -16.99 -7.78 2.70
CA ILE A 209 -16.18 -8.57 3.61
C ILE A 209 -16.37 -10.02 3.18
N GLU A 210 -15.31 -10.57 2.60
CA GLU A 210 -15.23 -11.93 2.03
C GLU A 210 -16.10 -12.12 0.79
N CYS A 211 -15.68 -13.05 -0.07
CA CYS A 211 -16.43 -13.49 -1.23
C CYS A 211 -16.02 -14.93 -1.51
N GLY A 212 -16.57 -15.85 -0.73
CA GLY A 212 -16.20 -17.26 -0.77
C GLY A 212 -17.02 -18.11 -1.73
N VAL A 213 -16.63 -19.38 -1.85
CA VAL A 213 -17.41 -20.43 -2.52
C VAL A 213 -17.74 -21.57 -1.55
N ASN A 214 -18.95 -22.11 -1.62
CA ASN A 214 -19.32 -23.32 -0.90
C ASN A 214 -18.91 -24.55 -1.70
N VAL A 215 -17.87 -25.24 -1.24
CA VAL A 215 -17.33 -26.45 -1.87
C VAL A 215 -18.15 -27.71 -1.58
N GLY A 216 -18.98 -27.70 -0.54
CA GLY A 216 -19.75 -28.87 -0.09
C GLY A 216 -21.15 -28.98 -0.69
N THR A 217 -21.70 -27.89 -1.25
CA THR A 217 -23.04 -27.89 -1.84
C THR A 217 -23.04 -27.11 -3.17
N PRO A 218 -22.77 -27.79 -4.30
CA PRO A 218 -22.66 -27.14 -5.61
C PRO A 218 -23.91 -26.37 -6.04
N THR A 219 -25.10 -26.82 -5.63
CA THR A 219 -26.39 -26.17 -5.95
C THR A 219 -26.59 -24.83 -5.24
N ARG A 220 -25.82 -24.55 -4.18
CA ARG A 220 -25.81 -23.28 -3.44
C ARG A 220 -24.37 -22.81 -3.22
N ALA A 221 -23.56 -22.89 -4.27
CA ALA A 221 -22.13 -22.63 -4.22
C ALA A 221 -21.77 -21.16 -3.95
N PHE A 222 -22.61 -20.21 -4.38
CA PHE A 222 -22.19 -18.80 -4.45
C PHE A 222 -22.94 -17.89 -3.47
N PRO A 223 -22.31 -16.78 -3.06
CA PRO A 223 -22.99 -15.69 -2.34
C PRO A 223 -24.11 -15.07 -3.18
N ARG A 224 -25.04 -14.40 -2.51
CA ARG A 224 -26.17 -13.69 -3.13
C ARG A 224 -25.77 -12.32 -3.69
N LEU A 225 -24.87 -12.33 -4.67
CA LEU A 225 -24.46 -11.11 -5.40
C LEU A 225 -25.56 -10.57 -6.33
N ASP A 226 -26.67 -11.29 -6.44
CA ASP A 226 -27.91 -10.89 -7.13
C ASP A 226 -28.82 -9.99 -6.27
N MET A 227 -28.46 -9.74 -5.00
CA MET A 227 -29.23 -8.88 -4.11
C MET A 227 -29.24 -7.41 -4.60
N PRO A 228 -30.38 -6.71 -4.54
CA PRO A 228 -30.47 -5.30 -4.96
C PRO A 228 -29.51 -4.34 -4.24
N GLU A 229 -29.09 -4.70 -3.03
CA GLU A 229 -28.14 -3.94 -2.21
C GLU A 229 -26.72 -3.98 -2.77
N PHE A 230 -26.36 -4.98 -3.57
CA PHE A 230 -25.04 -5.15 -4.14
C PHE A 230 -24.94 -4.52 -5.53
N ASN A 231 -23.91 -3.72 -5.73
CA ASN A 231 -23.55 -3.16 -7.03
C ASN A 231 -22.02 -3.04 -7.11
N ILE A 232 -21.41 -3.75 -8.05
CA ILE A 232 -19.96 -3.79 -8.23
C ILE A 232 -19.36 -2.42 -8.56
N ASP A 233 -20.07 -1.58 -9.33
CA ASP A 233 -19.59 -0.24 -9.72
C ASP A 233 -19.55 0.72 -8.52
N LYS A 234 -20.32 0.43 -7.47
CA LYS A 234 -20.37 1.19 -6.22
C LYS A 234 -19.51 0.60 -5.12
N LEU A 235 -18.80 -0.50 -5.37
CA LEU A 235 -17.98 -1.16 -4.38
C LEU A 235 -16.64 -0.44 -4.22
N ASP A 236 -16.31 -0.05 -2.98
CA ASP A 236 -15.06 0.64 -2.68
C ASP A 236 -13.91 -0.32 -2.40
N ALA A 237 -14.20 -1.45 -1.75
CA ALA A 237 -13.19 -2.43 -1.36
C ALA A 237 -13.77 -3.83 -1.15
N VAL A 238 -12.90 -4.83 -1.27
CA VAL A 238 -13.12 -6.21 -0.82
C VAL A 238 -12.08 -6.52 0.26
N VAL A 239 -12.51 -7.01 1.41
CA VAL A 239 -11.64 -7.40 2.53
C VAL A 239 -11.70 -8.90 2.71
N ILE A 240 -10.55 -9.57 2.62
CA ILE A 240 -10.44 -11.02 2.79
C ILE A 240 -9.78 -11.31 4.13
N THR A 241 -10.43 -12.11 4.98
CA THR A 241 -9.92 -12.41 6.32
C THR A 241 -8.78 -13.43 6.29
N HIS A 242 -8.88 -14.46 5.44
CA HIS A 242 -7.87 -15.48 5.24
C HIS A 242 -8.09 -16.22 3.91
N ALA A 243 -7.13 -17.10 3.56
CA ALA A 243 -7.01 -17.67 2.22
C ALA A 243 -7.82 -18.96 1.96
N HIS A 244 -8.76 -19.34 2.83
CA HIS A 244 -9.62 -20.50 2.54
C HIS A 244 -10.64 -20.16 1.44
N LEU A 245 -10.97 -21.15 0.61
CA LEU A 245 -11.82 -20.96 -0.57
C LEU A 245 -13.24 -20.51 -0.22
N ASP A 246 -13.76 -20.91 0.94
CA ASP A 246 -15.04 -20.47 1.46
C ASP A 246 -15.06 -19.02 1.94
N HIS A 247 -13.93 -18.30 1.88
CA HIS A 247 -13.79 -16.88 2.19
C HIS A 247 -13.31 -16.03 1.00
N CYS A 248 -12.53 -16.60 0.06
CA CYS A 248 -11.94 -15.85 -1.05
C CYS A 248 -12.19 -16.45 -2.45
N GLY A 249 -12.77 -17.64 -2.54
CA GLY A 249 -12.83 -18.42 -3.78
C GLY A 249 -13.67 -17.81 -4.91
N MET A 250 -14.56 -16.84 -4.60
CA MET A 250 -15.43 -16.17 -5.56
C MET A 250 -14.99 -14.72 -5.87
N VAL A 251 -13.90 -14.23 -5.26
CA VAL A 251 -13.34 -12.90 -5.57
C VAL A 251 -12.98 -12.72 -7.05
N PRO A 252 -12.46 -13.74 -7.78
CA PRO A 252 -12.10 -13.56 -9.19
C PRO A 252 -13.28 -13.49 -10.19
N PHE A 253 -14.51 -13.80 -9.77
CA PHE A 253 -15.71 -13.77 -10.62
C PHE A 253 -16.21 -12.34 -10.83
#